data_AF-A0A929WCK9-F1
#
_entry.id   AF-A0A929WCK9-F1
#
_cell.length_a   1.000
_cell.length_b   1.000
_cell.length_c   1.000
_cell.angle_alpha   90.00
_cell.angle_beta   90.00
_cell.angle_gamma   90.00
#
_symmetry.space_group_name_H-M   'P 1'
#
loop_
_entity.id
_entity.type
_entity.pdbx_description
1 polymer ?
#
loop_
_entity_poly.entity_id
_entity_poly.type
_entity_poly.pdbx_seq_one_letter_code
_entity_poly.pdbx_strand_id
1 'polypeptide(L)' 'MRLIYPEEIKKLKSIYEPYMIGAKLKDDAPIEAVEAAEKFKEWVNEQYRLVGME' A
#
# COMPACT_ATOMS: atom_id res chain seq x y z
N MET A 1 15.96 6.01 5.55
CA MET A 1 15.41 5.58 4.24
C MET A 1 14.26 6.51 3.83
N ARG A 2 14.37 7.32 2.77
CA ARG A 2 13.19 7.94 2.16
C ARG A 2 12.63 6.94 1.15
N LEU A 3 11.48 6.34 1.45
CA LEU A 3 10.74 5.55 0.47
C LEU A 3 10.15 6.52 -0.56
N ILE A 4 10.77 6.57 -1.74
CA ILE A 4 10.22 7.32 -2.87
C ILE A 4 9.13 6.46 -3.49
N TYR A 5 7.87 6.83 -3.24
CA TYR A 5 6.73 6.14 -3.84
C TYR A 5 6.63 6.49 -5.33
N PRO A 6 6.76 5.51 -6.25
CA PRO A 6 6.46 5.74 -7.65
C PRO A 6 4.98 6.08 -7.85
N GLU A 7 4.63 6.69 -8.98
CA GLU A 7 3.27 7.17 -9.24
C GLU A 7 2.20 6.08 -9.14
N GLU A 8 2.52 4.85 -9.55
CA GLU A 8 1.60 3.71 -9.41
C GLU A 8 1.28 3.41 -7.95
N ILE A 9 2.28 3.41 -7.07
CA ILE A 9 2.10 3.16 -5.63
C ILE A 9 1.33 4.30 -4.97
N LYS A 10 1.53 5.55 -5.43
CA LYS A 10 0.71 6.70 -5.00
C LYS A 10 -0.75 6.54 -5.42
N LYS A 11 -1.01 6.03 -6.63
CA LYS A 11 -2.38 5.73 -7.09
C LYS A 11 -3.02 4.64 -6.23
N LEU A 12 -2.32 3.55 -5.95
CA LEU A 12 -2.81 2.49 -5.06
C LEU A 12 -3.19 3.06 -3.68
N LYS A 13 -2.33 3.90 -3.11
CA LYS A 13 -2.62 4.62 -1.86
C LYS A 13 -3.89 5.44 -1.96
N SER A 14 -4.06 6.23 -3.03
CA SER A 14 -5.26 7.04 -3.21
C SER A 14 -6.55 6.21 -3.37
N ILE A 15 -6.45 4.97 -3.85
CA ILE A 15 -7.60 4.06 -4.02
C ILE A 15 -8.07 3.53 -2.66
N TYR A 16 -7.14 3.04 -1.82
CA TYR A 16 -7.51 2.42 -0.54
C TYR A 16 -7.62 3.41 0.63
N GLU A 17 -6.93 4.56 0.57
CA GLU A 17 -6.92 5.61 1.62
C GLU A 17 -8.32 6.06 2.09
N PRO A 18 -9.30 6.34 1.21
CA PRO A 18 -10.65 6.72 1.67
C PRO A 18 -11.40 5.58 2.35
N TYR A 19 -10.99 4.33 2.15
CA TYR A 19 -11.57 3.15 2.78
C TYR A 19 -10.77 2.69 4.01
N MET A 20 -9.67 3.36 4.36
CA MET A 20 -8.96 3.09 5.59
C MET A 20 -9.63 3.78 6.77
N ILE A 21 -10.07 2.97 7.73
CA ILE A 21 -10.58 3.46 9.01
C ILE A 21 -9.55 3.03 10.07
N GLY A 22 -8.74 4.00 10.50
CA GLY A 22 -7.59 3.74 11.36
C GLY A 22 -6.49 2.97 10.63
N ALA A 23 -6.00 1.87 11.22
CA ALA A 23 -4.95 1.02 10.64
C ALA A 23 -5.50 -0.19 9.86
N LYS A 24 -6.80 -0.18 9.53
CA LYS A 24 -7.48 -1.28 8.85
C LYS A 24 -8.33 -0.74 7.69
N LEU A 25 -8.46 -1.54 6.64
CA LEU A 25 -9.49 -1.34 5.64
C LEU A 25 -10.86 -1.55 6.25
N LYS A 26 -11.81 -0.71 5.86
CA LYS A 26 -13.23 -0.88 6.18
C LYS A 26 -13.69 -2.25 5.66
N ASP A 27 -14.49 -2.99 6.43
CA ASP A 27 -15.06 -4.29 6.01
C ASP A 27 -15.94 -4.19 4.75
N ASP A 28 -16.45 -2.99 4.48
CA ASP A 28 -17.28 -2.63 3.33
C ASP A 28 -16.46 -2.00 2.20
N ALA A 29 -15.13 -2.07 2.27
CA ALA A 29 -14.26 -1.57 1.21
C ALA A 29 -14.48 -2.39 -0.09
N PRO A 30 -14.49 -1.73 -1.26
CA PRO A 30 -14.57 -2.43 -2.52
C PRO A 30 -13.34 -3.32 -2.71
N ILE A 31 -13.50 -4.42 -3.44
CA ILE A 31 -12.41 -5.37 -3.74
C ILE A 31 -11.20 -4.63 -4.34
N GLU A 32 -11.44 -3.61 -5.17
CA GLU A 32 -10.38 -2.77 -5.74
C GLU A 32 -9.50 -2.07 -4.68
N ALA A 33 -10.10 -1.61 -3.57
CA ALA A 33 -9.36 -1.01 -2.47
C ALA A 33 -8.60 -2.05 -1.65
N VAL A 34 -9.17 -3.26 -1.50
CA VAL A 34 -8.49 -4.39 -0.85
C VAL A 34 -7.26 -4.80 -1.65
N GLU A 35 -7.43 -5.03 -2.96
CA GLU A 35 -6.32 -5.35 -3.86
C GLU A 35 -5.26 -4.25 -3.90
N ALA A 36 -5.67 -2.98 -3.89
CA ALA A 36 -4.73 -1.87 -3.87
C ALA A 36 -3.89 -1.82 -2.59
N ALA A 37 -4.50 -2.11 -1.44
CA ALA A 37 -3.77 -2.18 -0.17
C ALA A 37 -2.83 -3.39 -0.10
N GLU A 38 -3.24 -4.54 -0.63
CA GLU A 38 -2.38 -5.73 -0.71
C GLU A 38 -1.16 -5.47 -1.59
N LYS A 39 -1.35 -4.93 -2.81
CA LYS A 39 -0.25 -4.57 -3.71
C LYS A 39 0.70 -3.54 -3.09
N PHE A 40 0.14 -2.55 -2.38
CA PHE A 40 0.96 -1.57 -1.66
C PHE A 40 1.81 -2.25 -0.57
N LYS A 41 1.22 -3.19 0.19
CA LYS A 41 1.91 -3.93 1.25
C LYS A 41 3.02 -4.83 0.69
N GLU A 42 2.78 -5.52 -0.43
CA GLU A 42 3.79 -6.30 -1.13
C GLU A 42 4.97 -5.43 -1.57
N TRP A 43 4.69 -4.29 -2.21
CA TRP A 43 5.72 -3.35 -2.63
C TRP A 43 6.56 -2.85 -1.44
N VAL A 44 5.91 -2.44 -0.34
CA VAL A 44 6.62 -2.01 0.87
C VAL A 44 7.52 -3.13 1.39
N ASN A 45 7.03 -4.35 1.46
CA ASN A 45 7.82 -5.51 1.92
C ASN A 45 9.03 -5.75 1.00
N GLU A 46 8.85 -5.65 -0.32
CA GLU A 46 9.95 -5.75 -1.27
C GLU A 46 10.97 -4.63 -1.10
N GLN A 47 10.54 -3.38 -0.89
CA GLN A 47 11.47 -2.30 -0.56
C GLN A 47 12.25 -2.60 0.72
N TYR A 48 11.58 -3.08 1.78
CA TYR A 48 12.27 -3.49 3.01
C TYR A 48 13.25 -4.64 2.79
N ARG A 49 12.96 -5.60 1.90
CA ARG A 49 13.90 -6.66 1.53
C ARG A 49 15.11 -6.13 0.78
N LEU A 50 14.92 -5.22 -0.18
CA LEU A 50 16.01 -4.60 -0.93
C LEU A 50 16.93 -3.77 -0.02
N VAL A 51 16.37 -3.13 1.00
CA VAL A 51 17.11 -2.32 1.97
C VAL A 51 17.74 -3.15 3.08
N GLY A 52 17.11 -4.26 3.46
CA GLY A 52 17.62 -5.20 4.47
C GLY A 52 18.67 -6.18 3.95
N MET A 53 19.10 -6.05 2.69
CA MET A 53 20.17 -6.84 2.08
C MET A 53 21.50 -6.04 2.03
N GLU A 54 21.77 -5.27 3.09
CA GLU A 54 23.10 -4.67 3.41
C GLU A 54 23.95 -5.61 4.27
#